data_AF-A0A1I1K130-F1
#
_entry.id   AF-A0A1I1K130-F1
#
_cell.length_a   1.000
_cell.length_b   1.000
_cell.length_c   1.000
_cell.angle_alpha   90.00
_cell.angle_beta   90.00
_cell.angle_gamma   90.00
#
_symmetry.space_group_name_H-M   'P 1'
#
loop_
_entity.id
_entity.type
_entity.pdbx_description
1 polymer ?
#
loop_
_entity_poly.entity_id
_entity_poly.type
_entity_poly.pdbx_seq_one_letter_code
_entity_poly.pdbx_strand_id
1 'polypeptide(L)'
;MTKPKKRPIIDRRRQSERQKKAEARIDEMRDKLAIDARAEELKTLNAMRDTFNDALWQCDDDRLIHDIFSLLCRVAKMSDARLIAGHPDCPEAVRDELNTRVEESRREKKDRSRKAGSDNKADA
;
A
#
# COMPACT_ATOMS: atom_id res chain seq x y z
N MET A 1 40.23 13.40 24.39
CA MET A 1 38.90 12.82 24.08
C MET A 1 37.82 13.69 24.72
N THR A 2 37.14 14.52 23.93
CA THR A 2 36.04 15.38 24.42
C THR A 2 34.76 14.54 24.53
N LYS A 3 34.27 14.35 25.76
CA LYS A 3 33.01 13.62 26.02
C LYS A 3 31.86 14.35 25.31
N PRO A 4 30.97 13.66 24.55
CA PRO A 4 29.83 14.31 23.93
C PRO A 4 28.92 14.89 25.02
N LYS A 5 28.63 16.19 24.94
CA LYS A 5 27.73 16.89 25.88
C LYS A 5 26.36 16.19 25.84
N LYS A 6 25.92 15.64 26.98
CA LYS A 6 24.57 15.07 27.14
C LYS A 6 23.56 16.17 26.83
N ARG A 7 22.62 15.90 25.90
CA ARG A 7 21.50 16.81 25.62
C ARG A 7 20.65 16.91 26.91
N PRO A 8 20.24 18.12 27.33
CA PRO A 8 19.41 18.26 28.51
C PRO A 8 18.10 17.48 28.34
N ILE A 9 17.70 16.75 29.38
CA ILE A 9 16.42 16.03 29.42
C ILE A 9 15.33 17.10 29.51
N ILE A 10 14.59 17.31 28.41
CA ILE A 10 13.50 18.28 28.35
C ILE A 10 12.33 17.69 29.15
N ASP A 11 12.08 18.24 30.34
CA ASP A 11 10.90 17.91 31.13
C ASP A 11 9.65 18.54 30.49
N ARG A 12 8.90 17.72 29.75
CA ARG A 12 7.66 18.13 29.07
C ARG A 12 6.61 18.72 30.00
N ARG A 13 6.68 18.48 31.32
CA ARG A 13 5.72 19.02 32.31
C ARG A 13 6.06 20.45 32.76
N ARG A 14 7.27 20.96 32.47
CA ARG A 14 7.74 22.32 32.81
C ARG A 14 8.04 23.17 31.56
N GLN A 15 7.32 22.94 30.47
CA GLN A 15 7.47 23.79 29.28
C GLN A 15 6.81 25.15 29.50
N SER A 16 7.54 26.22 29.20
CA SER A 16 6.96 27.56 29.16
C SER A 16 5.92 27.67 28.04
N GLU A 17 4.95 28.58 28.17
CA GLU A 17 3.94 28.83 27.12
C GLU A 17 4.57 29.17 25.76
N ARG A 18 5.75 29.80 25.76
CA ARG A 18 6.53 30.06 24.54
C ARG A 18 7.05 28.77 23.89
N GLN A 19 7.45 27.77 24.68
CA GLN A 19 7.90 26.47 24.19
C GLN A 19 6.71 25.64 23.68
N LYS A 20 5.58 25.62 24.40
CA LYS A 20 4.35 24.94 23.92
C LYS A 20 3.86 25.52 22.59
N LYS A 21 3.85 26.85 22.46
CA LYS A 21 3.48 27.54 21.20
C LYS A 21 4.47 27.26 20.07
N ALA A 22 5.75 27.08 20.38
CA ALA A 22 6.75 26.69 19.39
C ALA A 22 6.59 25.23 18.95
N GLU A 23 6.31 24.31 19.89
CA GLU A 23 6.05 22.89 19.59
C GLU A 23 4.78 22.72 18.76
N ALA A 24 3.67 23.39 19.11
CA ALA A 24 2.45 23.37 18.31
C ALA A 24 2.67 23.85 16.87
N ARG A 25 3.49 24.89 16.66
CA ARG A 25 3.87 25.36 15.32
C ARG A 25 4.73 24.34 14.55
N ILE A 26 5.62 23.62 15.24
CA ILE A 26 6.44 22.56 14.64
C ILE A 26 5.54 21.41 14.19
N ASP A 27 4.57 21.02 15.02
CA ASP A 27 3.63 19.96 14.68
C ASP A 27 2.70 20.38 13.53
N GLU A 28 2.17 21.60 13.52
CA GLU A 28 1.42 22.15 12.37
C GLU A 28 2.25 22.15 11.07
N MET A 29 3.54 22.50 11.13
CA MET A 29 4.42 22.45 9.96
C MET A 29 4.68 21.02 9.50
N ARG A 30 4.83 20.07 10.43
CA ARG A 30 4.99 18.64 10.09
C ARG A 30 3.75 18.08 9.43
N ASP A 31 2.57 18.40 9.94
CA ASP A 31 1.30 17.95 9.36
C ASP A 31 1.13 18.49 7.95
N LYS A 32 1.46 19.77 7.71
CA LYS A 32 1.46 20.36 6.37
C LYS A 32 2.45 19.66 5.43
N LEU A 33 3.68 19.43 5.88
CA LEU A 33 4.69 18.72 5.09
C LEU A 33 4.25 17.28 4.75
N ALA A 34 3.58 16.59 5.67
CA ALA A 34 3.05 15.25 5.42
C ALA A 34 1.91 15.27 4.38
N ILE A 35 1.04 16.28 4.43
CA ILE A 35 -0.02 16.50 3.44
C ILE A 35 0.60 16.80 2.07
N ASP A 36 1.58 17.70 2.01
CA ASP A 36 2.24 18.10 0.77
C ASP A 36 2.99 16.93 0.13
N ALA A 37 3.73 16.14 0.92
CA ALA A 37 4.41 14.94 0.45
C ALA A 37 3.43 13.92 -0.15
N ARG A 38 2.29 13.71 0.51
CA ARG A 38 1.23 12.83 -0.01
C ARG A 38 0.61 13.39 -1.30
N ALA A 39 0.45 14.70 -1.40
CA ALA A 39 -0.08 15.33 -2.60
C ALA A 39 0.87 15.18 -3.80
N GLU A 40 2.19 15.32 -3.59
CA GLU A 40 3.19 15.07 -4.64
C GLU A 40 3.24 13.59 -5.05
N GLU A 41 3.15 12.67 -4.09
CA GLU A 41 3.08 11.24 -4.39
C GLU A 41 1.85 10.92 -5.25
N LEU A 42 0.68 11.44 -4.88
CA LEU A 42 -0.55 11.28 -5.67
C LEU A 42 -0.43 11.88 -7.07
N LYS A 43 0.22 13.04 -7.19
CA LYS A 43 0.47 13.66 -8.50
C LYS A 43 1.33 12.77 -9.39
N THR A 44 2.38 12.19 -8.81
CA THR A 44 3.29 11.28 -9.52
C THR A 44 2.55 10.00 -9.95
N LEU A 45 1.76 9.40 -9.05
CA LEU A 45 0.96 8.21 -9.34
C LEU A 45 -0.08 8.47 -10.44
N ASN A 46 -0.74 9.63 -10.42
CA ASN A 46 -1.67 10.01 -11.47
C ASN A 46 -0.97 10.16 -12.82
N ALA A 47 0.20 10.81 -12.87
CA ALA A 47 0.97 10.93 -14.11
C ALA A 47 1.40 9.56 -14.66
N MET A 48 1.81 8.63 -13.79
CA MET A 48 2.12 7.25 -14.19
C MET A 48 0.90 6.52 -14.74
N ARG A 49 -0.26 6.66 -14.09
CA ARG A 49 -1.52 6.05 -14.54
C ARG A 49 -1.93 6.59 -15.91
N ASP A 50 -1.87 7.89 -16.09
CA ASP A 50 -2.27 8.51 -17.36
C ASP A 50 -1.31 8.08 -18.48
N THR A 51 0.00 8.02 -18.22
CA THR A 51 0.98 7.47 -19.19
C THR A 51 0.72 6.01 -19.54
N PHE A 52 0.33 5.19 -18.55
CA PHE A 52 -0.03 3.80 -18.79
C PHE A 52 -1.30 3.67 -19.64
N ASN A 53 -2.32 4.50 -19.38
CA ASN A 53 -3.54 4.53 -20.17
C ASN A 53 -3.27 4.97 -21.61
N ASP A 54 -2.41 5.97 -21.80
CA ASP A 54 -1.99 6.41 -23.14
C ASP A 54 -1.25 5.28 -23.88
N ALA A 55 -0.39 4.53 -23.18
CA ALA A 55 0.31 3.39 -23.76
C ALA A 55 -0.64 2.24 -24.13
N LEU A 56 -1.63 1.96 -23.28
CA LEU A 56 -2.68 0.98 -23.59
C LEU A 56 -3.51 1.42 -24.80
N TRP A 57 -3.90 2.68 -24.86
CA TRP A 57 -4.70 3.23 -25.96
C TRP A 57 -3.96 3.16 -27.31
N GLN A 58 -2.64 3.29 -27.30
CA GLN A 58 -1.79 3.17 -28.49
C GLN A 58 -1.42 1.71 -28.82
N CYS A 59 -1.76 0.76 -27.97
CA CYS A 59 -1.43 -0.64 -28.16
C CYS A 59 -2.54 -1.35 -28.94
N ASP A 60 -2.26 -1.74 -30.19
CA ASP A 60 -3.20 -2.49 -31.03
C ASP A 60 -3.11 -4.01 -30.84
N ASP A 61 -2.21 -4.50 -29.97
CA ASP A 61 -2.00 -5.94 -29.75
C ASP A 61 -2.71 -6.42 -28.47
N ASP A 62 -3.90 -6.98 -28.65
CA ASP A 62 -4.73 -7.56 -27.58
C ASP A 62 -3.98 -8.61 -26.74
N ARG A 63 -3.03 -9.35 -27.33
CA ARG A 63 -2.23 -10.36 -26.59
C ARG A 63 -1.25 -9.68 -25.65
N LEU A 64 -0.62 -8.60 -26.10
CA LEU A 64 0.29 -7.83 -25.28
C LEU A 64 -0.46 -7.15 -24.12
N ILE A 65 -1.64 -6.58 -24.38
CA ILE A 65 -2.51 -6.03 -23.35
C ILE A 65 -2.85 -7.10 -22.30
N HIS A 66 -3.27 -8.28 -22.75
CA HIS A 66 -3.55 -9.42 -21.87
C HIS A 66 -2.34 -9.79 -21.00
N ASP A 67 -1.16 -9.95 -21.60
CA ASP A 67 0.04 -10.35 -20.88
C ASP A 67 0.50 -9.32 -19.85
N ILE A 68 0.37 -8.02 -20.17
CA ILE A 68 0.64 -6.93 -19.23
C ILE A 68 -0.29 -7.02 -18.02
N PHE A 69 -1.60 -7.11 -18.24
CA PHE A 69 -2.58 -7.22 -17.15
C PHE A 69 -2.39 -8.50 -16.33
N SER A 70 -2.14 -9.64 -16.97
CA SER A 70 -1.89 -10.91 -16.29
C SER A 70 -0.63 -10.84 -15.41
N LEU A 71 0.48 -10.29 -15.93
CA LEU A 71 1.71 -10.10 -15.16
C LEU A 71 1.49 -9.19 -13.96
N LEU A 72 0.85 -8.04 -14.17
CA LEU A 72 0.53 -7.09 -13.11
C LEU A 72 -0.31 -7.72 -12.01
N CYS A 73 -1.37 -8.44 -12.37
CA CYS A 73 -2.24 -9.14 -11.41
C CYS A 73 -1.50 -10.25 -10.66
N ARG A 74 -0.53 -10.95 -11.27
CA ARG A 74 0.25 -12.01 -10.63
C ARG A 74 1.24 -11.46 -9.60
N VAL A 75 1.98 -10.40 -9.96
CA VAL A 75 3.04 -9.82 -9.12
C VAL A 75 2.49 -8.93 -8.00
N ALA A 76 1.36 -8.26 -8.26
CA ALA A 76 0.74 -7.37 -7.30
C ALA A 76 0.23 -8.11 -6.04
N LYS A 77 0.16 -7.38 -4.93
CA LYS A 77 -0.57 -7.83 -3.73
C LYS A 77 -2.04 -8.02 -4.07
N MET A 78 -2.74 -8.89 -3.34
CA MET A 78 -4.16 -9.19 -3.63
C MET A 78 -5.10 -7.97 -3.60
N SER A 79 -4.80 -6.94 -2.79
CA SER A 79 -5.55 -5.68 -2.80
C SER A 79 -5.41 -4.94 -4.12
N ASP A 80 -4.17 -4.87 -4.60
CA ASP A 80 -3.78 -4.06 -5.75
C ASP A 80 -4.15 -4.80 -7.04
N ALA A 81 -4.02 -6.12 -7.07
CA ALA A 81 -4.50 -6.96 -8.17
C ALA A 81 -6.02 -6.79 -8.40
N ARG A 82 -6.82 -6.68 -7.33
CA ARG A 82 -8.27 -6.38 -7.45
C ARG A 82 -8.54 -4.99 -8.02
N LEU A 83 -7.72 -4.01 -7.66
CA LEU A 83 -7.83 -2.67 -8.20
C LEU A 83 -7.50 -2.67 -9.71
N ILE A 84 -6.41 -3.34 -10.10
CA ILE A 84 -5.96 -3.48 -11.50
C ILE A 84 -7.01 -4.22 -12.34
N ALA A 85 -7.60 -5.30 -11.82
CA ALA A 85 -8.66 -6.04 -12.52
C ALA A 85 -9.93 -5.20 -12.76
N GLY A 86 -10.15 -4.13 -11.99
CA GLY A 86 -11.23 -3.17 -12.19
C GLY A 86 -11.00 -2.18 -13.34
N HIS A 87 -9.83 -2.20 -14.00
CA HIS A 87 -9.56 -1.34 -15.15
C HIS A 87 -10.50 -1.65 -16.33
N PRO A 88 -11.03 -0.64 -17.06
CA PRO A 88 -11.93 -0.87 -18.19
C PRO A 88 -11.32 -1.77 -19.25
N ASP A 89 -10.04 -1.56 -19.57
CA ASP A 89 -9.31 -2.32 -20.59
C ASP A 89 -8.73 -3.65 -20.09
N CYS A 90 -9.01 -4.05 -18.85
CA CYS A 90 -8.54 -5.33 -18.32
C CYS A 90 -9.34 -6.50 -18.95
N PRO A 91 -8.69 -7.46 -19.63
CA PRO A 91 -9.38 -8.58 -20.26
C PRO A 91 -10.10 -9.47 -19.24
N GLU A 92 -11.26 -9.99 -19.62
CA GLU A 92 -12.10 -10.84 -18.75
C GLU A 92 -11.35 -12.10 -18.29
N ALA A 93 -10.55 -12.71 -19.17
CA ALA A 93 -9.70 -13.85 -18.82
C ALA A 93 -8.75 -13.56 -17.64
N VAL A 94 -8.19 -12.34 -17.57
CA VAL A 94 -7.32 -11.94 -16.45
C VAL A 94 -8.12 -11.74 -15.16
N ARG A 95 -9.37 -11.25 -15.27
CA ARG A 95 -10.27 -11.14 -14.11
C ARG A 95 -10.63 -12.52 -13.56
N ASP A 96 -10.83 -13.50 -14.43
CA ASP A 96 -11.10 -14.90 -14.05
C ASP A 96 -9.88 -15.58 -13.40
N GLU A 97 -8.68 -15.37 -13.94
CA GLU A 97 -7.42 -15.79 -13.31
C GLU A 97 -7.31 -15.25 -11.88
N LEU A 98 -7.61 -13.96 -11.70
CA LEU A 98 -7.57 -13.33 -10.38
C LEU A 98 -8.65 -13.90 -9.43
N ASN A 99 -9.86 -14.10 -9.92
CA ASN A 99 -10.95 -14.68 -9.12
C ASN A 99 -10.58 -16.08 -8.63
N THR A 100 -10.01 -16.91 -9.50
CA THR A 100 -9.50 -18.24 -9.15
C THR A 100 -8.45 -18.14 -8.05
N ARG A 101 -7.46 -17.25 -8.19
CA ARG A 101 -6.43 -17.01 -7.17
C ARG A 101 -7.02 -16.54 -5.84
N VAL A 102 -8.06 -15.69 -5.88
CA VAL A 102 -8.78 -15.24 -4.66
C VAL A 102 -9.46 -16.43 -3.97
N GLU A 103 -10.09 -17.31 -4.73
CA GLU A 103 -10.72 -18.50 -4.19
C GLU A 103 -9.71 -19.46 -3.56
N GLU A 104 -8.59 -19.72 -4.23
CA GLU A 104 -7.51 -20.56 -3.71
C GLU A 104 -6.96 -20.00 -2.40
N SER A 105 -6.67 -18.69 -2.35
CA SER A 105 -6.19 -18.04 -1.12
C SER A 105 -7.21 -18.13 0.03
N ARG A 106 -8.52 -18.09 -0.27
CA ARG A 106 -9.58 -18.31 0.73
C ARG A 106 -9.62 -19.75 1.21
N ARG A 107 -9.49 -20.72 0.29
CA ARG A 107 -9.45 -22.16 0.63
C ARG A 107 -8.25 -22.49 1.52
N GLU A 108 -7.06 -22.01 1.17
CA GLU A 108 -5.85 -22.20 1.98
C GLU A 108 -6.01 -21.63 3.40
N LYS A 109 -6.59 -20.44 3.55
CA LYS A 109 -6.84 -19.86 4.88
C LYS A 109 -7.80 -20.73 5.70
N LYS A 110 -8.84 -21.27 5.05
CA LYS A 110 -9.81 -22.15 5.71
C LYS A 110 -9.16 -23.46 6.16
N ASP A 111 -8.31 -24.05 5.33
CA ASP A 111 -7.62 -25.29 5.67
C ASP A 111 -6.57 -25.10 6.77
N ARG A 112 -5.82 -23.99 6.75
CA ARG A 112 -4.93 -23.61 7.86
C ARG A 112 -5.70 -23.39 9.17
N SER A 113 -6.87 -22.74 9.12
CA SER A 113 -7.70 -22.52 10.32
C SER A 113 -8.27 -23.81 10.90
N ARG A 114 -8.63 -24.79 10.03
CA ARG A 114 -9.12 -26.11 10.45
C ARG A 114 -8.01 -26.95 11.08
N LYS A 115 -6.80 -26.91 10.52
CA LYS A 115 -5.63 -27.60 11.06
C LYS A 115 -5.21 -27.05 12.43
N ALA A 116 -5.19 -25.73 12.59
CA ALA A 116 -4.91 -25.12 13.90
C ALA A 116 -5.98 -25.45 14.97
N GLY A 117 -7.24 -25.63 14.57
CA GLY A 117 -8.32 -26.04 15.46
C GLY A 117 -8.31 -27.53 15.84
N SER A 118 -7.74 -28.40 15.00
CA SER A 118 -7.58 -29.83 15.32
C SER A 118 -6.41 -30.08 16.27
N ASP A 119 -5.32 -29.32 16.13
CA ASP A 119 -4.13 -29.47 16.99
C ASP A 119 -4.44 -29.03 18.45
N ASN A 120 -5.32 -28.05 18.66
CA ASN A 120 -5.75 -27.63 20.00
C ASN A 120 -6.76 -28.57 20.69
N LYS A 121 -7.27 -29.60 19.99
CA LYS A 121 -8.23 -30.57 20.56
C LYS A 121 -7.59 -31.90 20.98
N ALA A 122 -6.32 -32.09 20.67
CA ALA A 122 -5.58 -33.31 21.01
C ALA A 122 -4.85 -33.25 22.37
N ASP A 123 -4.92 -32.11 23.07
CA ASP A 123 -4.19 -31.81 24.32
C ASP A 123 -5.12 -31.53 25.52
N ALA A 124 -6.38 -31.99 25.49
CA ALA A 124 -7.37 -31.83 26.58
C ALA A 124 -7.92 -33.18 27.06
#